data_AF-A0A1Y0MZF7-F1
#
_entry.id   AF-A0A1Y0MZF7-F1
#
_cell.length_a   1.000
_cell.length_b   1.000
_cell.length_c   1.000
_cell.angle_alpha   90.00
_cell.angle_beta   90.00
_cell.angle_gamma   90.00
#
_symmetry.space_group_name_H-M   'P 1'
#
loop_
_entity.id
_entity.type
_entity.pdbx_description
1 polymer ?
#
loop_
_entity_poly.entity_id
_entity_poly.type
_entity_poly.pdbx_seq_one_letter_code
_entity_poly.pdbx_strand_id
1 'polypeptide(L)' 'MENENIQKPTFLFGKRNYMIMIVGIIFITLGFIFMSGGGSDNPEVFNEEIYNWQRIRLAPTLVIIGLAIEIYAILANPKK' A
#
# COMPACT_ATOMS: atom_id res chain seq x y z
N MET A 1 -15.67 -37.05 -25.38
CA MET A 1 -15.87 -35.75 -24.72
C MET A 1 -14.59 -35.48 -23.96
N GLU A 2 -13.78 -34.53 -24.44
CA GLU A 2 -12.55 -34.11 -23.79
C GLU A 2 -12.92 -33.62 -22.38
N ASN A 3 -12.34 -34.20 -21.32
CA ASN A 3 -12.55 -33.70 -19.97
C ASN A 3 -11.77 -32.39 -19.85
N GLU A 4 -12.47 -31.25 -19.95
CA GLU A 4 -11.90 -29.95 -19.63
C GLU A 4 -11.39 -29.98 -18.19
N ASN A 5 -10.06 -30.06 -18.05
CA ASN A 5 -9.38 -30.01 -16.76
C ASN A 5 -9.44 -28.55 -16.30
N ILE A 6 -10.54 -28.16 -15.66
CA ILE A 6 -10.70 -26.84 -15.07
C ILE A 6 -9.64 -26.73 -13.97
N GLN A 7 -8.52 -26.08 -14.31
CA GLN A 7 -7.45 -25.81 -13.38
C GLN A 7 -8.02 -24.94 -12.26
N LYS A 8 -8.20 -25.54 -11.09
CA LYS A 8 -8.72 -24.82 -9.92
C LYS A 8 -7.69 -23.73 -9.58
N PRO A 9 -8.10 -22.46 -9.42
CA PRO A 9 -7.18 -21.40 -9.09
C PRO A 9 -6.50 -21.74 -7.76
N THR A 10 -5.20 -22.01 -7.81
CA THR A 10 -4.38 -22.22 -6.63
C THR A 10 -3.98 -20.85 -6.10
N PHE A 11 -4.56 -20.48 -4.96
CA PHE A 11 -4.14 -19.27 -4.26
C PHE A 11 -2.72 -19.48 -3.72
N LEU A 12 -1.81 -18.55 -4.02
CA LEU A 12 -0.42 -18.59 -3.54
C LEU A 12 -0.34 -18.42 -2.01
N PHE A 13 -1.26 -17.65 -1.43
CA PHE A 13 -1.30 -17.36 0.00
C PHE A 13 -2.64 -17.77 0.63
N GLY A 14 -2.66 -17.90 1.96
CA GLY A 14 -3.89 -18.11 2.71
C GLY A 14 -4.79 -16.88 2.73
N LYS A 15 -6.10 -17.07 2.97
CA LYS A 15 -7.08 -15.96 3.06
C LYS A 15 -6.66 -14.87 4.06
N ARG A 16 -6.06 -15.27 5.19
CA ARG A 16 -5.56 -14.35 6.22
C ARG A 16 -4.48 -13.42 5.67
N ASN A 17 -3.53 -13.95 4.91
CA ASN A 17 -2.44 -13.16 4.32
C ASN A 17 -3.00 -12.13 3.34
N TYR A 18 -3.93 -12.54 2.46
CA TYR A 18 -4.60 -11.59 1.56
C TYR A 18 -5.34 -10.49 2.30
N MET A 19 -5.97 -10.79 3.44
CA MET A 19 -6.63 -9.77 4.26
C MET A 19 -5.61 -8.78 4.84
N ILE A 20 -4.44 -9.25 5.28
CA ILE A 20 -3.36 -8.39 5.78
C ILE A 20 -2.75 -7.54 4.65
N MET A 21 -2.58 -8.10 3.45
CA MET A 21 -2.14 -7.34 2.27
C MET A 21 -3.12 -6.20 1.94
N ILE A 22 -4.43 -6.46 1.97
CA ILE A 22 -5.41 -5.38 1.72
C ILE A 22 -5.22 -4.22 2.73
N VAL A 23 -4.95 -4.55 4.00
CA VAL A 23 -4.65 -3.53 5.01
C VAL A 23 -3.36 -2.78 4.67
N GLY A 24 -2.29 -3.48 4.27
CA GLY A 24 -1.03 -2.86 3.84
C GLY A 24 -1.23 -1.86 2.69
N ILE A 25 -1.95 -2.27 1.65
CA ILE A 25 -2.31 -1.42 0.50
C ILE A 25 -3.09 -0.17 0.94
N ILE A 26 -4.03 -0.29 1.90
CA ILE A 26 -4.77 0.87 2.41
C ILE A 26 -3.81 1.87 3.06
N PHE A 27 -2.87 1.41 3.90
CA PHE A 27 -1.87 2.28 4.52
C PHE A 27 -0.98 2.99 3.49
N ILE A 28 -0.51 2.27 2.48
CA ILE A 28 0.29 2.84 1.38
C ILE A 28 -0.52 3.90 0.63
N THR A 29 -1.76 3.58 0.27
CA THR A 29 -2.65 4.46 -0.48
C THR A 29 -2.93 5.74 0.31
N LEU A 30 -3.24 5.63 1.60
CA LEU A 30 -3.44 6.78 2.48
C LEU A 30 -2.17 7.64 2.61
N GLY A 31 -1.00 7.00 2.70
CA GLY A 31 0.28 7.69 2.68
C GLY A 31 0.44 8.56 1.43
N PHE A 32 0.22 7.99 0.24
CA PHE A 32 0.31 8.76 -1.02
C PHE A 32 -0.77 9.84 -1.13
N ILE A 33 -1.99 9.61 -0.66
CA ILE A 33 -3.04 10.62 -0.61
C ILE A 33 -2.59 11.81 0.25
N PHE A 34 -1.96 11.57 1.41
CA PHE A 34 -1.45 12.64 2.26
C PHE A 34 -0.26 13.39 1.65
N MET A 35 0.51 12.75 0.75
CA MET A 35 1.54 13.46 -0.03
C MET A 35 0.93 14.37 -1.10
N SER A 36 -0.28 14.09 -1.57
CA SER A 36 -0.92 14.83 -2.67
C SER A 36 -1.34 16.25 -2.26
N GLY A 37 -0.93 17.26 -3.03
CA GLY A 37 -1.17 18.69 -2.75
C GLY A 37 0.07 19.46 -2.28
N GLY A 38 -0.11 20.74 -1.91
CA GLY A 38 0.99 21.64 -1.56
C GLY A 38 1.81 22.12 -2.76
N GLY A 39 1.42 21.76 -3.99
CA GLY A 39 2.00 22.35 -5.20
C GLY A 39 1.74 23.85 -5.27
N SER A 40 2.60 24.58 -5.97
CA SER A 40 2.35 25.98 -6.31
C SER A 40 1.71 26.04 -7.71
N ASP A 41 0.63 26.81 -7.84
CA ASP A 41 -0.01 27.05 -9.14
C ASP A 41 0.86 27.94 -10.05
N ASN A 42 1.75 28.74 -9.46
CA ASN A 42 2.74 29.55 -10.18
C ASN A 42 4.16 29.09 -9.80
N PRO A 43 4.94 28.50 -10.72
CA PRO A 43 6.27 27.97 -10.43
C PRO A 43 7.30 29.02 -9.98
N GLU A 44 7.03 30.32 -10.18
CA GLU A 44 7.87 31.42 -9.69
C GLU A 44 7.62 31.76 -8.22
N VAL A 45 6.54 31.23 -7.62
CA VAL A 45 6.17 31.46 -6.21
C VAL A 45 6.32 30.16 -5.44
N PHE A 46 7.12 30.19 -4.38
CA PHE A 46 7.29 29.03 -3.50
C PHE A 46 6.07 28.86 -2.59
N ASN A 47 5.48 27.66 -2.55
CA ASN A 47 4.40 27.32 -1.62
C ASN A 47 4.97 26.64 -0.36
N GLU A 48 4.90 27.32 0.79
CA GLU A 48 5.39 26.80 2.07
C GLU A 48 4.60 25.59 2.58
N GLU A 49 3.39 25.34 2.06
CA GLU A 49 2.58 24.17 2.41
C GLU A 49 3.23 22.84 2.04
N ILE A 50 4.24 22.84 1.16
CA ILE A 50 5.09 21.67 0.89
C ILE A 50 5.77 21.19 2.17
N TYR A 51 6.14 22.11 3.08
CA TYR A 51 6.79 21.79 4.35
C TYR A 51 5.82 21.37 5.46
N ASN A 52 4.56 21.13 5.13
CA ASN A 52 3.59 20.67 6.11
C ASN A 52 4.05 19.34 6.77
N TRP A 53 3.98 19.29 8.09
CA TRP A 53 4.39 18.13 8.90
C TRP A 53 3.72 16.83 8.46
N GLN A 54 2.45 16.89 8.03
CA GLN A 54 1.70 15.76 7.51
C GLN A 54 2.36 15.17 6.26
N ARG A 55 2.84 16.02 5.34
CA ARG A 55 3.45 15.60 4.08
C ARG A 55 4.86 15.05 4.28
N ILE A 56 5.65 15.67 5.15
CA ILE A 56 7.06 15.32 5.34
C ILE A 56 7.25 14.14 6.27
N ARG A 57 6.44 14.02 7.32
CA ARG A 57 6.62 12.97 8.34
C ARG A 57 5.51 11.93 8.32
N LEU A 58 4.25 12.36 8.42
CA LEU A 58 3.14 11.41 8.57
C LEU A 58 2.98 10.54 7.31
N ALA A 59 2.98 11.17 6.14
CA ALA A 59 2.74 10.49 4.88
C ALA A 59 3.82 9.44 4.54
N PRO A 60 5.14 9.73 4.59
CA PRO A 60 6.16 8.71 4.40
C PRO A 60 6.12 7.60 5.44
N THR A 61 5.80 7.93 6.70
CA THR A 61 5.66 6.93 7.76
C THR A 61 4.54 5.94 7.46
N LEU A 62 3.39 6.40 6.97
CA LEU A 62 2.29 5.52 6.56
C LEU A 62 2.68 4.59 5.41
N VAL A 63 3.43 5.09 4.42
CA VAL A 63 3.92 4.26 3.32
C VAL A 63 4.90 3.19 3.82
N ILE A 64 5.84 3.55 4.70
CA ILE A 64 6.80 2.60 5.28
C ILE A 64 6.08 1.52 6.10
N ILE A 65 5.10 1.91 6.93
CA ILE A 65 4.28 0.98 7.70
C ILE A 65 3.53 0.03 6.76
N GLY A 66 2.89 0.57 5.72
CA GLY A 66 2.18 -0.24 4.74
C GLY A 66 3.09 -1.25 4.03
N LEU A 67 4.30 -0.83 3.61
CA LEU A 67 5.30 -1.73 3.04
C LEU A 67 5.76 -2.80 4.04
N ALA A 68 5.95 -2.46 5.31
CA ALA A 68 6.29 -3.44 6.34
C ALA A 68 5.16 -4.46 6.56
N ILE A 69 3.90 -4.03 6.48
CA ILE A 69 2.73 -4.91 6.54
C ILE A 69 2.72 -5.87 5.34
N GLU A 70 3.00 -5.39 4.12
CA GLU A 70 3.10 -6.25 2.93
C GLU A 70 4.20 -7.30 3.07
N ILE A 71 5.39 -6.89 3.50
CA ILE A 71 6.51 -7.80 3.76
C ILE A 71 6.08 -8.88 4.76
N TYR A 72 5.44 -8.48 5.86
CA TYR A 72 4.92 -9.42 6.85
C TYR A 72 3.86 -10.35 6.25
N ALA A 73 2.92 -9.83 5.47
CA ALA A 73 1.85 -10.62 4.86
C ALA A 73 2.37 -11.67 3.88
N ILE A 74 3.43 -11.35 3.14
CA ILE A 74 4.09 -12.27 2.19
C ILE A 74 4.91 -13.32 2.94
N LEU A 75 5.66 -12.92 3.98
CA LEU A 75 6.52 -13.82 4.75
C LEU A 75 5.76 -14.68 5.77
N ALA A 76 4.54 -14.29 6.16
CA ALA A 76 3.72 -15.04 7.09
C ALA A 76 3.36 -16.40 6.49
N ASN A 77 3.88 -17.49 7.09
CA ASN A 77 3.62 -18.84 6.59
C ASN A 77 2.11 -19.15 6.55
N PRO A 78 1.57 -19.60 5.41
CA PRO A 78 0.14 -19.93 5.29
C PRO A 78 -0.24 -21.25 5.99
N LYS A 79 0.73 -21.99 6.55
CA LYS A 79 0.55 -23.32 7.15
C LYS A 79 0.23 -23.31 8.66
N LYS A 80 -0.25 -22.19 9.22
CA LYS A 80 -0.73 -22.15 10.60
C LYS A 80 -2.21 -21.79 10.66
#